data_AF-A0A660PEC0-F1
#
_entry.id   AF-A0A660PEC0-F1
#
_cell.length_a   1.000
_cell.length_b   1.000
_cell.length_c   1.000
_cell.angle_alpha   90.00
_cell.angle_beta   90.00
_cell.angle_gamma   90.00
#
_symmetry.space_group_name_H-M   'P 1'
#
loop_
_entity.id
_entity.type
_entity.pdbx_description
1 polymer ?
#
loop_
_entity_poly.entity_id
_entity_poly.type
_entity_poly.pdbx_seq_one_letter_code
_entity_poly.pdbx_strand_id
1 'polypeptide(L)'
;KNINLIISDFSETLDKLNETKQNFDFVFIDGNHRYNATLDYFKKLKILTHSNSILVFDDIHWSSDMQQAWQTITADKSVTLSLDIFQFGIVFFKKELSKQHFVLRY
;
A
#
# COMPACT_ATOMS: atom_id res chain seq x y z
N LYS A 1 4.46 -17.50 -20.21
CA LYS A 1 4.22 -16.04 -20.36
C LYS A 1 3.91 -15.54 -18.96
N ASN A 2 4.73 -14.65 -18.37
CA ASN A 2 4.69 -14.34 -16.93
C ASN A 2 4.11 -12.94 -16.63
N ILE A 3 3.40 -12.36 -17.62
CA ILE A 3 2.81 -11.04 -17.54
C ILE A 3 1.33 -11.19 -17.86
N ASN A 4 0.48 -10.66 -16.99
CA ASN A 4 -0.94 -10.46 -17.21
C ASN A 4 -1.23 -8.97 -17.20
N LEU A 5 -1.78 -8.43 -18.30
CA LEU A 5 -2.14 -7.03 -18.42
C LEU A 5 -3.64 -6.89 -18.24
N ILE A 6 -4.05 -6.03 -17.31
CA ILE A 6 -5.45 -5.71 -17.04
C ILE A 6 -5.67 -4.25 -17.43
N ILE A 7 -6.59 -3.99 -18.35
CA ILE A 7 -6.95 -2.64 -18.81
C ILE A 7 -8.34 -2.31 -18.24
N SER A 8 -8.36 -1.66 -17.08
CA SER A 8 -9.58 -1.27 -16.34
C SER A 8 -9.20 -0.24 -15.27
N ASP A 9 -10.20 0.37 -14.64
CA ASP A 9 -9.98 1.23 -13.47
C ASP A 9 -9.44 0.42 -12.27
N PHE A 10 -8.63 1.06 -11.42
CA PHE A 10 -8.07 0.41 -10.23
C PHE A 10 -9.15 -0.07 -9.27
N SER A 11 -10.19 0.73 -9.03
CA SER A 11 -11.26 0.39 -8.10
C SER A 11 -11.96 -0.90 -8.52
N GLU A 12 -12.36 -0.98 -9.80
CA GLU A 12 -13.01 -2.16 -10.38
C GLU A 12 -12.09 -3.38 -10.39
N THR A 13 -10.82 -3.17 -10.74
CA THR A 13 -9.83 -4.26 -10.81
C THR A 13 -9.57 -4.85 -9.43
N LEU A 14 -9.38 -3.99 -8.42
CA LEU A 14 -9.14 -4.42 -7.05
C LEU A 14 -10.36 -5.13 -6.45
N ASP A 15 -11.58 -4.69 -6.79
CA ASP A 15 -12.81 -5.38 -6.37
C ASP A 15 -12.89 -6.80 -6.96
N LYS A 16 -12.59 -6.95 -8.26
CA LYS A 16 -12.53 -8.29 -8.89
C LYS A 16 -11.42 -9.15 -8.30
N LEU A 17 -10.25 -8.58 -8.00
CA LEU A 17 -9.16 -9.33 -7.39
C LEU A 17 -9.53 -9.83 -5.99
N ASN A 18 -10.31 -9.07 -5.22
CA ASN A 18 -10.82 -9.51 -3.91
C ASN A 18 -11.65 -10.79 -3.99
N GLU A 19 -12.37 -11.02 -5.10
CA GLU A 19 -13.15 -12.25 -5.31
C GLU A 19 -12.27 -13.49 -5.48
N THR A 20 -11.06 -13.32 -6.02
CA THR A 20 -10.12 -14.43 -6.27
C THR A 20 -9.50 -14.99 -4.99
N LYS A 21 -9.48 -14.19 -3.90
CA LYS A 21 -8.76 -14.48 -2.65
C LYS A 21 -7.28 -14.80 -2.83
N GLN A 22 -6.69 -14.43 -3.97
CA GLN A 22 -5.26 -14.57 -4.20
C GLN A 22 -4.53 -13.52 -3.36
N ASN A 23 -3.47 -13.94 -2.66
CA ASN A 23 -2.60 -13.00 -1.99
C ASN A 23 -1.40 -12.58 -2.86
N PHE A 24 -0.89 -11.37 -2.60
CA PHE A 24 0.29 -10.82 -3.30
C PHE A 24 1.45 -10.64 -2.34
N ASP A 25 2.64 -11.11 -2.74
CA ASP A 25 3.88 -10.89 -1.97
C ASP A 25 4.36 -9.43 -2.05
N PHE A 26 4.14 -8.76 -3.18
CA PHE A 26 4.61 -7.40 -3.42
C PHE A 26 3.63 -6.63 -4.31
N VAL A 27 3.29 -5.40 -3.92
CA VAL A 27 2.46 -4.50 -4.71
C VAL A 27 3.09 -3.11 -4.71
N PHE A 28 3.24 -2.53 -5.89
CA PHE A 28 3.69 -1.15 -6.09
C PHE A 28 2.51 -0.30 -6.56
N ILE A 29 2.25 0.80 -5.86
CA ILE A 29 1.14 1.72 -6.12
C ILE A 29 1.70 3.07 -6.56
N ASP A 30 1.56 3.37 -7.85
CA ASP A 30 1.84 4.66 -8.47
C ASP A 30 0.61 5.10 -9.28
N GLY A 31 -0.37 5.69 -8.59
CA GLY A 31 -1.65 5.99 -9.19
C GLY A 31 -2.52 6.92 -8.37
N ASN A 32 -3.22 7.83 -9.07
CA ASN A 32 -4.16 8.84 -8.58
C ASN A 32 -3.54 9.92 -7.66
N HIS A 33 -2.75 9.55 -6.66
CA HIS A 33 -2.08 10.48 -5.72
C HIS A 33 -3.06 11.41 -4.99
N ARG A 34 -4.28 10.91 -4.72
CA ARG A 34 -5.35 11.58 -3.99
C ARG A 34 -5.71 10.77 -2.76
N TYR A 35 -5.92 11.47 -1.64
CA TYR A 35 -6.15 10.86 -0.33
C TYR A 35 -7.18 9.72 -0.34
N ASN A 36 -8.39 10.00 -0.84
CA ASN A 36 -9.49 9.03 -0.84
C ASN A 36 -9.19 7.81 -1.71
N ALA A 37 -8.57 8.02 -2.88
CA ALA A 37 -8.24 6.93 -3.80
C ALA A 37 -7.13 6.04 -3.24
N THR A 38 -6.05 6.63 -2.73
CA THR A 38 -4.94 5.90 -2.12
C THR A 38 -5.41 5.06 -0.93
N LEU A 39 -6.31 5.62 -0.09
CA LEU A 39 -6.89 4.86 1.02
C LEU A 39 -7.86 3.77 0.58
N ASP A 40 -8.64 3.98 -0.48
CA ASP A 40 -9.47 2.92 -1.04
C ASP A 40 -8.60 1.76 -1.54
N TYR A 41 -7.55 2.06 -2.31
CA TYR A 41 -6.62 1.06 -2.81
C TYR A 41 -5.94 0.31 -1.66
N PHE A 42 -5.45 1.01 -0.64
CA PHE A 42 -4.87 0.39 0.54
C PHE A 42 -5.84 -0.56 1.24
N LYS A 43 -7.10 -0.15 1.45
CA LYS A 43 -8.11 -1.00 2.12
C LYS A 43 -8.40 -2.28 1.32
N LYS A 44 -8.55 -2.15 -0.01
CA LYS A 44 -8.80 -3.29 -0.89
C LYS A 44 -7.58 -4.22 -0.94
N LEU A 45 -6.39 -3.67 -1.18
CA LEU A 45 -5.14 -4.43 -1.23
C LEU A 45 -4.83 -5.12 0.09
N LYS A 46 -5.11 -4.50 1.23
CA LYS A 46 -4.89 -5.10 2.57
C LYS A 46 -5.58 -6.47 2.71
N ILE A 47 -6.75 -6.66 2.11
CA ILE A 47 -7.47 -7.95 2.14
C ILE A 47 -6.71 -9.03 1.34
N LEU A 48 -5.93 -8.60 0.35
CA LEU A 48 -5.12 -9.43 -0.53
C LEU A 48 -3.68 -9.60 0.00
N THR A 49 -3.39 -9.21 1.23
CA THR A 49 -2.06 -9.38 1.85
C THR A 49 -1.99 -10.59 2.79
N HIS A 50 -0.78 -11.12 2.96
CA HIS A 50 -0.38 -12.07 3.99
C HIS A 50 0.77 -11.48 4.83
N SER A 51 1.23 -12.20 5.86
CA SER A 51 2.24 -11.69 6.81
C SER A 51 3.58 -11.28 6.18
N ASN A 52 3.89 -11.74 4.97
CA ASN A 52 5.12 -11.38 4.25
C ASN A 52 4.89 -10.43 3.07
N SER A 53 3.65 -9.96 2.87
CA SER A 53 3.35 -8.99 1.82
C SER A 53 4.03 -7.65 2.09
N ILE A 54 4.37 -6.97 1.01
CA ILE A 54 4.91 -5.61 1.01
C ILE A 54 4.01 -4.75 0.10
N LEU A 55 3.55 -3.61 0.61
CA LEU A 55 2.97 -2.57 -0.24
C LEU A 55 3.93 -1.38 -0.28
N VAL A 56 4.15 -0.85 -1.48
CA VAL A 56 4.97 0.34 -1.72
C VAL A 56 4.11 1.42 -2.35
N PHE A 57 4.12 2.60 -1.77
CA PHE A 57 3.40 3.79 -2.24
C PHE A 57 4.42 4.79 -2.77
N ASP A 58 4.22 5.24 -4.00
CA ASP A 58 5.01 6.33 -4.58
C ASP A 58 4.52 7.70 -4.11
N ASP A 59 5.39 8.71 -4.22
CA ASP A 59 5.07 10.14 -4.02
C ASP A 59 4.41 10.48 -2.65
N ILE A 60 4.83 9.81 -1.57
CA ILE A 60 4.20 9.97 -0.24
C ILE A 60 4.26 11.39 0.34
N HIS A 61 5.20 12.23 -0.12
CA HIS A 61 5.33 13.63 0.28
C HIS A 61 4.91 14.65 -0.80
N TRP A 62 4.43 14.20 -1.96
CA TRP A 62 4.12 15.05 -3.11
C TRP A 62 3.07 16.12 -2.83
N SER A 63 2.07 15.81 -2.01
CA SER A 63 0.95 16.71 -1.71
C SER A 63 0.46 16.55 -0.28
N SER A 64 -0.34 17.51 0.21
CA SER A 64 -1.02 17.39 1.50
C SER A 64 -1.92 16.16 1.55
N ASP A 65 -2.57 15.82 0.43
CA ASP A 65 -3.41 14.63 0.31
C ASP A 65 -2.59 13.34 0.51
N MET A 66 -1.42 13.25 -0.13
CA MET A 66 -0.54 12.08 0.00
C MET A 66 0.12 11.99 1.37
N GLN A 67 0.53 13.12 1.96
CA GLN A 67 1.02 13.15 3.33
C GLN A 67 -0.05 12.65 4.31
N GLN A 68 -1.32 13.08 4.13
CA GLN A 68 -2.43 12.60 4.93
C GLN A 68 -2.72 11.11 4.71
N ALA A 69 -2.63 10.64 3.46
CA ALA A 69 -2.83 9.23 3.13
C ALA A 69 -1.75 8.38 3.81
N TRP A 70 -0.49 8.79 3.72
CA TRP A 70 0.65 8.12 4.33
C TRP A 70 0.53 8.06 5.85
N GLN A 71 0.17 9.17 6.51
CA GLN A 71 -0.10 9.19 7.95
C GLN A 71 -1.22 8.21 8.33
N THR A 72 -2.28 8.13 7.53
CA THR A 72 -3.40 7.22 7.78
C THR A 72 -2.99 5.75 7.60
N ILE A 73 -2.23 5.44 6.55
CA ILE A 73 -1.75 4.09 6.25
C ILE A 73 -0.81 3.59 7.35
N THR A 74 0.17 4.41 7.74
CA THR A 74 1.13 4.06 8.81
C THR A 74 0.46 3.89 10.17
N ALA A 75 -0.63 4.60 10.43
CA ALA A 75 -1.44 4.45 11.64
C ALA A 75 -2.29 3.16 11.68
N ASP A 76 -2.60 2.54 10.53
CA ASP A 76 -3.45 1.33 10.47
C ASP A 76 -2.87 0.18 11.31
N LYS A 77 -3.72 -0.48 12.10
CA LYS A 77 -3.32 -1.54 13.05
C LYS A 77 -2.73 -2.78 12.37
N SER A 78 -3.02 -3.01 11.10
CA SER A 78 -2.45 -4.12 10.33
C SER A 78 -1.00 -3.86 9.89
N VAL A 79 -0.60 -2.60 9.78
CA VAL A 79 0.77 -2.21 9.43
C VAL A 79 1.63 -2.33 10.68
N THR A 80 2.58 -3.26 10.64
CA THR A 80 3.51 -3.52 11.75
C THR A 80 4.84 -2.80 11.57
N LEU A 81 5.30 -2.61 10.33
CA LEU A 81 6.48 -1.81 10.04
C LEU A 81 6.17 -0.89 8.87
N SER A 82 6.62 0.34 8.97
CA SER A 82 6.61 1.29 7.86
C SER A 82 7.95 2.01 7.72
N LEU A 83 8.39 2.19 6.48
CA LEU A 83 9.60 2.93 6.13
C LEU A 83 9.19 4.09 5.23
N ASP A 84 9.55 5.29 5.63
CA ASP A 84 9.51 6.49 4.82
C ASP A 84 10.91 6.74 4.29
N ILE A 85 11.11 6.54 2.98
CA ILE A 85 12.39 6.75 2.30
C ILE A 85 12.34 7.96 1.37
N PHE A 86 11.64 9.01 1.82
CA PHE A 86 11.38 10.26 1.09
C PHE A 86 10.50 10.09 -0.15
N GLN A 87 10.96 9.40 -1.19
CA GLN A 87 10.16 9.20 -2.40
C GLN A 87 9.03 8.18 -2.15
N PHE A 88 9.34 7.11 -1.42
CA PHE A 88 8.43 5.98 -1.25
C PHE A 88 8.07 5.75 0.22
N GLY A 89 6.84 5.31 0.44
CA GLY A 89 6.40 4.69 1.69
C GLY A 89 6.30 3.19 1.51
N ILE A 90 6.96 2.42 2.37
CA ILE A 90 6.95 0.94 2.34
C ILE A 90 6.25 0.45 3.61
N VAL A 91 5.30 -0.48 3.48
CA VAL A 91 4.62 -1.07 4.63
C VAL A 91 4.68 -2.59 4.63
N PHE A 92 4.75 -3.16 5.84
CA PHE A 92 4.82 -4.59 6.11
C PHE A 92 3.73 -4.99 7.12
N PHE A 93 3.31 -6.26 7.06
CA PHE A 93 2.20 -6.82 7.88
C PHE A 93 2.64 -7.96 8.80
N LYS A 94 3.95 -8.11 9.02
CA LYS A 94 4.53 -9.22 9.76
C LYS A 94 4.18 -9.12 11.24
N LYS A 95 3.33 -10.03 11.74
CA LYS A 95 2.72 -9.98 13.08
C LYS A 95 3.73 -10.15 14.22
N GLU A 96 4.88 -10.74 13.94
CA GLU A 96 5.97 -10.92 14.90
C GLU A 96 6.75 -9.62 15.16
N LEU A 97 6.59 -8.61 14.31
CA LEU A 97 7.21 -7.30 14.50
C LEU A 97 6.31 -6.40 15.36
N SER A 98 6.94 -5.68 16.28
CA SER A 98 6.26 -4.58 17.00
C SER A 98 6.00 -3.41 16.05
N LYS A 99 4.90 -2.68 16.28
CA LYS A 99 4.54 -1.52 15.45
C LYS A 99 5.67 -0.48 15.46
N GLN A 100 6.27 -0.22 14.30
CA GLN A 100 7.36 0.73 14.11
C GLN A 100 7.19 1.56 12.84
N HIS A 101 7.67 2.79 12.89
CA HIS A 101 7.74 3.71 11.76
C HIS A 101 9.13 4.35 11.74
N PHE A 102 9.87 4.18 10.64
CA PHE A 102 11.18 4.79 10.45
C PHE A 102 11.13 5.78 9.30
N VAL A 103 11.77 6.93 9.51
CA VAL A 103 12.00 7.93 8.48
C VAL A 103 13.49 7.99 8.19
N LEU A 104 13.89 7.70 6.96
CA LEU A 104 15.27 7.83 6.54
C LEU A 104 15.63 9.31 6.47
N ARG A 105 16.58 9.73 7.31
CA ARG A 105 17.15 11.08 7.27
C ARG A 105 18.45 11.03 6.49
N TYR A 106 18.55 11.84 5.44
CA TYR A 106 19.79 12.11 4.70
C TYR A 106 20.43 13.41 5.18
#